data_AF-A0A963MYU4-F1
#
_entry.id   AF-A0A963MYU4-F1
#
_cell.length_a   1.000
_cell.length_b   1.000
_cell.length_c   1.000
_cell.angle_alpha   90.00
_cell.angle_beta   90.00
_cell.angle_gamma   90.00
#
_symmetry.space_group_name_H-M   'P 1'
#
loop_
_entity.id
_entity.type
_entity.pdbx_description
1 polymer ?
#
loop_
_entity_poly.entity_id
_entity_poly.type
_entity_poly.pdbx_seq_one_letter_code
_entity_poly.pdbx_strand_id
1 'polypeptide(L)'
;MLRSFRAGTLAELVVLDSRDAAHYAAGHIAEAEPLDHGGFPRLIRRLPKAAPLLIYCYHGNASQAWAEAFADFGFARPLSVDGGFEAFEAALEGHLPTVRPSAAGASDGLHAFLNEYGFDPDDLDNPRAHGLTPLMRAALSAQAGLVAELVQLGADLHIRNDDGNTALWLACVGGSEDAARILVEAGIDLDNRNLVGATCLMYCASAGKPAMLARLLAWGADPLLTNQDDARAVDLAATRECLHLLRPTARRLSEEMPS
;
A
#
# COMPACT_ATOMS: atom_id res chain seq x y z
N MET A 1 -1.27 14.57 16.03
CA MET A 1 -1.38 15.16 17.39
C MET A 1 -2.31 14.27 18.23
N LEU A 2 -1.78 13.27 18.93
CA LEU A 2 -2.56 12.34 19.77
C LEU A 2 -2.95 13.01 21.10
N ARG A 3 -4.20 13.46 21.21
CA ARG A 3 -4.88 13.78 22.48
C ARG A 3 -6.26 13.13 22.39
N SER A 4 -6.80 12.41 23.36
CA SER A 4 -6.61 12.45 24.81
C SER A 4 -7.12 11.15 25.43
N PHE A 5 -6.45 10.66 26.47
CA PHE A 5 -7.08 9.77 27.44
C PHE A 5 -6.92 10.42 28.82
N ARG A 6 -8.07 10.79 29.41
CA ARG A 6 -8.15 11.39 30.74
C ARG A 6 -8.00 10.29 31.79
N ALA A 7 -6.79 10.11 32.31
CA ALA A 7 -6.46 9.76 33.69
C ALA A 7 -5.06 9.12 33.74
N GLY A 8 -4.11 9.86 34.33
CA GLY A 8 -2.84 9.42 34.92
C GLY A 8 -2.14 8.18 34.36
N THR A 9 -1.01 8.43 33.68
CA THR A 9 -0.05 7.45 33.11
C THR A 9 -0.60 6.58 31.99
N LEU A 10 -0.21 6.91 30.75
CA LEU A 10 -0.31 5.97 29.64
C LEU A 10 0.53 4.73 30.02
N ALA A 11 -0.07 3.55 29.94
CA ALA A 11 0.73 2.33 29.93
C ALA A 11 1.73 2.45 28.78
N GLU A 12 2.99 2.10 29.05
CA GLU A 12 4.07 2.12 28.06
C GLU A 12 3.61 1.33 26.82
N LEU A 13 3.58 2.00 25.67
CA LEU A 13 3.16 1.39 24.41
C LEU A 13 4.15 0.29 24.08
N VAL A 14 3.65 -0.94 23.93
CA VAL A 14 4.51 -2.05 23.51
C VAL A 14 4.52 -2.09 21.99
N VAL A 15 5.68 -1.81 21.40
CA VAL A 15 5.89 -1.87 19.96
C VAL A 15 6.56 -3.21 19.62
N LEU A 16 5.97 -3.95 18.68
CA LEU A 16 6.45 -5.26 18.25
C LEU A 16 6.79 -5.25 16.77
N ASP A 17 7.98 -5.77 16.45
CA ASP A 17 8.50 -5.90 15.09
C ASP A 17 8.43 -7.35 14.63
N SER A 18 7.58 -7.64 13.65
CA SER A 18 7.40 -9.01 13.13
C SER A 18 8.27 -9.35 11.91
N ARG A 19 9.26 -8.51 11.57
CA ARG A 19 10.22 -8.77 10.50
C ARG A 19 11.28 -9.80 10.94
N ASP A 20 11.99 -10.38 9.97
CA ASP A 20 13.09 -11.30 10.22
C ASP A 20 14.24 -10.63 10.98
N ALA A 21 15.09 -11.46 11.59
CA ALA A 21 16.19 -11.02 12.42
C ALA A 21 17.22 -10.15 11.67
N ALA A 22 17.42 -10.35 10.36
CA ALA A 22 18.35 -9.55 9.58
C ALA A 22 17.81 -8.13 9.38
N HIS A 23 16.52 -7.98 9.07
CA HIS A 23 15.89 -6.66 8.91
C HIS A 23 15.75 -5.93 10.24
N TYR A 24 15.36 -6.62 11.31
CA TYR A 24 15.34 -6.03 12.66
C TYR A 24 16.72 -5.50 13.07
N ALA A 25 17.79 -6.26 12.77
CA ALA A 25 19.16 -5.85 13.08
C ALA A 25 19.68 -4.72 12.19
N ALA A 26 19.21 -4.62 10.94
CA ALA A 26 19.58 -3.55 10.02
C ALA A 26 18.96 -2.20 10.41
N GLY A 27 17.77 -2.20 11.01
CA GLY A 27 17.11 -1.00 11.53
C GLY A 27 15.69 -1.31 12.02
N HIS A 28 15.29 -0.72 13.14
CA HIS A 28 13.96 -0.89 13.75
C HIS A 28 13.55 0.39 14.49
N ILE A 29 12.25 0.53 14.75
CA ILE A 29 11.74 1.65 15.54
C ILE A 29 12.27 1.53 16.97
N ALA A 30 12.77 2.64 17.52
CA ALA A 30 13.25 2.67 18.90
C ALA A 30 12.21 2.07 19.86
N GLU A 31 12.66 1.22 20.78
CA GLU A 31 11.83 0.51 21.77
C GLU A 31 11.00 -0.67 21.22
N ALA A 32 11.10 -1.00 19.92
CA ALA A 32 10.44 -2.17 19.35
C ALA A 32 11.14 -3.48 19.74
N GLU A 33 10.37 -4.48 20.18
CA GLU A 33 10.86 -5.84 20.47
C GLU A 33 10.53 -6.80 19.33
N PRO A 34 11.41 -7.77 18.99
CA PRO A 34 11.13 -8.73 17.94
C PRO A 34 9.96 -9.66 18.29
N LEU A 35 9.13 -9.92 17.30
CA LEU A 35 7.97 -10.82 17.35
C LEU A 35 8.11 -11.91 16.30
N ASP A 36 8.37 -13.13 16.75
CA ASP A 36 8.34 -14.33 15.93
C ASP A 36 7.51 -15.44 16.61
N HIS A 37 7.29 -16.55 15.91
CA HIS A 37 6.56 -17.69 16.44
C HIS A 37 7.20 -18.32 17.70
N GLY A 38 8.52 -18.20 17.87
CA GLY A 38 9.23 -18.72 19.04
C GLY A 38 9.11 -17.82 20.27
N GLY A 39 9.06 -16.50 20.06
CA GLY A 39 8.96 -15.46 21.07
C GLY A 39 7.53 -15.17 21.51
N PHE A 40 6.54 -15.36 20.63
CA PHE A 40 5.13 -15.09 20.91
C PHE A 40 4.61 -15.74 22.21
N PRO A 41 4.86 -17.04 22.51
CA PRO A 41 4.42 -17.65 23.76
C PRO A 41 5.00 -16.99 25.02
N ARG A 42 6.18 -16.39 24.93
CA ARG A 42 6.80 -15.65 26.03
C ARG A 42 6.15 -14.29 26.20
N LEU A 43 5.87 -13.59 25.10
CA LEU A 43 5.24 -12.27 25.08
C LEU A 43 3.82 -12.31 25.68
N ILE A 44 2.98 -13.26 25.28
CA ILE A 44 1.60 -13.36 25.80
C ILE A 44 1.51 -13.67 27.30
N ARG A 45 2.58 -14.25 27.88
CA ARG A 45 2.70 -14.56 29.32
C ARG A 45 3.26 -13.39 30.12
N ARG A 46 4.20 -12.64 29.53
CA ARG A 46 4.91 -11.53 30.18
C ARG A 46 4.10 -10.23 30.14
N LEU A 47 3.44 -9.94 29.02
CA LEU A 47 2.82 -8.64 28.78
C LEU A 47 1.45 -8.50 29.47
N PRO A 48 1.14 -7.33 30.07
CA PRO A 48 -0.19 -7.07 30.61
C PRO A 48 -1.25 -7.04 29.51
N LYS A 49 -2.40 -7.68 29.73
CA LYS A 49 -3.51 -7.73 28.75
C LYS A 49 -4.12 -6.36 28.42
N ALA A 50 -3.98 -5.41 29.34
CA ALA A 50 -4.43 -4.03 29.17
C ALA A 50 -3.38 -3.13 28.47
N ALA A 51 -2.15 -3.63 28.24
CA ALA A 51 -1.13 -2.83 27.57
C ALA A 51 -1.53 -2.58 26.11
N PRO A 52 -1.45 -1.33 25.62
CA PRO A 52 -1.63 -1.07 24.21
C PRO A 52 -0.47 -1.72 23.43
N LEU A 53 -0.81 -2.46 22.38
CA LEU A 53 0.14 -3.15 21.51
C LEU A 53 0.09 -2.52 20.13
N LEU A 54 1.24 -2.19 19.57
CA LEU A 54 1.40 -1.79 18.17
C LEU A 54 2.34 -2.78 17.50
N ILE A 55 1.93 -3.33 16.38
CA ILE A 55 2.67 -4.37 15.66
C ILE A 55 2.89 -3.91 14.24
N TYR A 56 4.12 -3.96 13.75
CA TYR A 56 4.44 -3.71 12.35
C TYR A 56 5.22 -4.89 11.75
N CYS A 57 5.23 -4.97 10.42
CA CYS A 57 5.96 -5.96 9.63
C CYS A 57 6.77 -5.22 8.53
N TYR A 58 7.21 -5.90 7.48
CA TYR A 58 7.81 -5.24 6.31
C TYR A 58 6.78 -4.32 5.66
N HIS A 59 5.78 -4.96 5.05
CA HIS A 59 4.70 -4.37 4.29
C HIS A 59 3.55 -5.40 4.26
N GLY A 60 2.30 -4.95 4.42
CA GLY A 60 1.10 -5.79 4.30
C GLY A 60 0.52 -6.33 5.61
N ASN A 61 -0.29 -7.38 5.53
CA ASN A 61 -1.21 -7.79 6.61
C ASN A 61 -0.59 -8.74 7.65
N ALA A 62 0.70 -9.04 7.59
CA ALA A 62 1.32 -9.98 8.55
C ALA A 62 1.19 -9.50 10.01
N SER A 63 1.26 -8.18 10.25
CA SER A 63 0.99 -7.57 11.54
C SER A 63 -0.49 -7.70 11.97
N GLN A 64 -1.43 -7.79 11.03
CA GLN A 64 -2.85 -8.02 11.34
C GLN A 64 -3.09 -9.42 11.89
N ALA A 65 -2.49 -10.45 11.28
CA ALA A 65 -2.58 -11.83 11.79
C ALA A 65 -2.00 -11.93 13.21
N TRP A 66 -0.91 -11.21 13.50
CA TRP A 66 -0.38 -11.10 14.85
C TRP A 66 -1.32 -10.36 15.79
N ALA A 67 -1.91 -9.25 15.35
CA ALA A 67 -2.85 -8.49 16.16
C ALA A 67 -4.08 -9.34 16.53
N GLU A 68 -4.64 -10.09 15.58
CA GLU A 68 -5.71 -11.07 15.80
C GLU A 68 -5.29 -12.13 16.82
N ALA A 69 -4.10 -12.72 16.67
CA ALA A 69 -3.59 -13.68 17.62
C ALA A 69 -3.50 -13.09 19.04
N PHE A 70 -2.98 -11.88 19.21
CA PHE A 70 -2.96 -11.21 20.52
C PHE A 70 -4.38 -10.96 21.05
N ALA A 71 -5.34 -10.57 20.20
CA ALA A 71 -6.73 -10.36 20.60
C ALA A 71 -7.36 -11.66 21.13
N ASP A 72 -7.11 -12.80 20.48
CA ASP A 72 -7.57 -14.13 20.92
C ASP A 72 -7.04 -14.51 22.31
N PHE A 73 -5.85 -14.02 22.67
CA PHE A 73 -5.26 -14.18 24.00
C PHE A 73 -5.67 -13.09 25.01
N GLY A 74 -6.70 -12.31 24.70
CA GLY A 74 -7.36 -11.37 25.60
C GLY A 74 -6.71 -10.00 25.70
N PHE A 75 -5.86 -9.61 24.75
CA PHE A 75 -5.32 -8.26 24.71
C PHE A 75 -6.37 -7.27 24.20
N ALA A 76 -6.55 -6.15 24.91
CA ALA A 76 -7.72 -5.31 24.72
C ALA A 76 -7.77 -4.61 23.35
N ARG A 77 -6.62 -4.20 22.80
CA ARG A 77 -6.53 -3.40 21.56
C ARG A 77 -5.16 -3.54 20.86
N PRO A 78 -4.82 -4.71 20.30
CA PRO A 78 -3.67 -4.81 19.43
C PRO A 78 -3.92 -4.04 18.12
N LEU A 79 -2.95 -3.20 17.75
CA LEU A 79 -2.97 -2.38 16.55
C LEU A 79 -1.94 -2.90 15.58
N SER A 80 -2.32 -2.96 14.30
CA SER A 80 -1.42 -3.22 13.18
C SER A 80 -1.02 -1.90 12.54
N VAL A 81 0.23 -1.75 12.13
CA VAL A 81 0.64 -0.62 11.29
C VAL A 81 0.42 -0.96 9.81
N ASP A 82 -0.51 -0.24 9.19
CA ASP A 82 -0.74 -0.33 7.76
C ASP A 82 0.48 0.19 6.99
N GLY A 83 0.88 -0.55 5.96
CA GLY A 83 2.09 -0.26 5.19
C GLY A 83 3.40 -0.75 5.83
N GLY A 84 3.36 -1.18 7.10
CA GLY A 84 4.50 -1.80 7.78
C GLY A 84 5.58 -0.81 8.24
N PHE A 85 6.84 -1.27 8.29
CA PHE A 85 7.94 -0.54 8.90
C PHE A 85 8.25 0.77 8.19
N GLU A 86 8.40 0.75 6.85
CA GLU A 86 8.80 1.96 6.12
C GLU A 86 7.75 3.07 6.26
N ALA A 87 6.47 2.70 6.20
CA ALA A 87 5.37 3.65 6.40
C ALA A 87 5.36 4.22 7.83
N PHE A 88 5.65 3.37 8.83
CA PHE A 88 5.69 3.80 10.21
C PHE A 88 6.88 4.70 10.51
N GLU A 89 8.06 4.33 10.01
CA GLU A 89 9.31 5.09 10.15
C GLU A 89 9.16 6.46 9.48
N ALA A 90 8.67 6.51 8.24
CA ALA A 90 8.39 7.77 7.55
C ALA A 90 7.38 8.65 8.30
N ALA A 91 6.37 8.06 8.95
CA ALA A 91 5.40 8.80 9.76
C ALA A 91 5.95 9.30 11.11
N LEU A 92 7.03 8.68 11.60
CA LEU A 92 7.74 9.12 12.81
C LEU A 92 8.77 10.21 12.48
N GLU A 93 9.43 10.11 11.33
CA GLU A 93 10.41 11.09 10.83
C GLU A 93 9.74 12.34 10.22
N GLY A 94 8.64 12.13 9.49
CA GLY A 94 7.81 13.17 8.91
C GLY A 94 6.68 13.56 9.85
N HIS A 95 6.61 14.83 10.23
CA HIS A 95 5.44 15.35 10.95
C HIS A 95 4.19 14.99 10.15
N LEU A 96 3.26 14.21 10.75
CA LEU A 96 1.91 13.94 10.24
C LEU A 96 1.44 15.09 9.35
N PRO A 97 1.00 14.86 8.08
CA PRO A 97 0.61 15.95 7.20
C PRO A 97 -0.39 16.84 7.94
N THR A 98 0.06 18.04 8.30
CA THR A 98 -0.71 18.95 9.17
C THR A 98 -1.88 19.58 8.42
N VAL A 99 -1.89 19.45 7.10
CA VAL A 99 -2.95 19.88 6.20
C VAL A 99 -3.40 18.66 5.42
N ARG A 100 -4.68 18.34 5.53
CA ARG A 100 -5.33 17.33 4.70
C ARG A 100 -5.66 17.97 3.36
N PRO A 101 -5.47 17.27 2.23
CA PRO A 101 -5.88 17.79 0.94
C PRO A 101 -7.39 17.96 0.92
N SER A 102 -7.86 19.09 0.43
CA SER A 102 -9.29 19.42 0.34
C SER A 102 -9.63 19.90 -1.07
N ALA A 103 -10.92 19.84 -1.40
CA ALA A 103 -11.48 20.35 -2.65
C ALA A 103 -11.62 21.89 -2.67
N ALA A 104 -10.86 22.61 -1.83
CA ALA A 104 -10.90 24.07 -1.80
C ALA A 104 -10.35 24.65 -3.12
N GLY A 105 -11.23 25.26 -3.92
CA GLY A 105 -10.86 25.79 -5.25
C GLY A 105 -10.90 24.74 -6.36
N ALA A 106 -11.51 23.58 -6.11
CA ALA A 106 -11.77 22.57 -7.13
C ALA A 106 -12.84 23.02 -8.14
N SER A 107 -12.86 22.33 -9.28
CA SER A 107 -13.83 22.47 -10.35
C SER A 107 -15.22 21.98 -9.91
N ASP A 108 -16.25 22.52 -10.55
CA ASP A 108 -17.63 22.05 -10.37
C ASP A 108 -17.77 20.55 -10.70
N GLY A 109 -16.97 20.07 -11.66
CA GLY A 109 -16.90 18.66 -12.04
C GLY A 109 -16.40 17.79 -10.89
N LEU A 110 -15.34 18.21 -10.19
CA LEU A 110 -14.85 17.48 -9.03
C LEU A 110 -15.84 17.53 -7.87
N HIS A 111 -16.45 18.68 -7.58
CA HIS A 111 -17.48 18.77 -6.54
C HIS A 111 -18.69 17.87 -6.81
N ALA A 112 -19.16 17.81 -8.07
CA ALA A 112 -20.24 16.91 -8.47
C ALA A 112 -19.85 15.44 -8.27
N PHE A 113 -18.63 15.08 -8.67
CA PHE A 113 -18.07 13.73 -8.47
C PHE A 113 -17.97 13.35 -6.99
N LEU A 114 -17.44 14.24 -6.15
CA LEU A 114 -17.32 13.98 -4.71
C LEU A 114 -18.71 13.76 -4.08
N ASN A 115 -19.70 14.56 -4.46
CA ASN A 115 -21.07 14.41 -3.99
C ASN A 115 -21.74 13.12 -4.49
N GLU A 116 -21.53 12.74 -5.77
CA GLU A 116 -22.08 11.50 -6.34
C GLU A 116 -21.62 10.26 -5.58
N TYR A 117 -20.33 10.22 -5.20
CA TYR A 117 -19.72 9.07 -4.51
C TYR A 117 -19.64 9.22 -2.99
N GLY A 118 -20.15 10.32 -2.43
CA GLY A 118 -20.19 10.56 -0.97
C GLY A 118 -18.83 10.79 -0.33
N PHE A 119 -17.88 11.35 -1.06
CA PHE A 119 -16.57 11.72 -0.54
C PHE A 119 -16.62 13.03 0.26
N ASP A 120 -15.72 13.15 1.23
CA ASP A 120 -15.59 14.36 2.04
C ASP A 120 -14.80 15.42 1.25
N PRO A 121 -15.38 16.59 0.92
CA PRO A 121 -14.65 17.64 0.23
C PRO A 121 -13.56 18.29 1.09
N ASP A 122 -13.60 18.14 2.41
CA ASP A 122 -12.59 18.71 3.32
C ASP A 122 -11.43 17.73 3.63
N ASP A 123 -11.52 16.50 3.12
CA ASP A 123 -10.52 15.44 3.33
C ASP A 123 -10.52 14.47 2.13
N LEU A 124 -9.76 14.80 1.09
CA LEU A 124 -9.64 14.02 -0.15
C LEU A 124 -8.91 12.69 0.05
N ASP A 125 -8.33 12.46 1.22
CA ASP A 125 -7.67 11.20 1.58
C ASP A 125 -8.60 10.27 2.37
N ASN A 126 -9.78 10.76 2.78
CA ASN A 126 -10.73 9.99 3.57
C ASN A 126 -11.42 8.90 2.71
N PRO A 127 -11.15 7.61 2.94
CA PRO A 127 -11.73 6.56 2.12
C PRO A 127 -13.22 6.37 2.38
N ARG A 128 -13.90 5.76 1.41
CA ARG A 128 -15.31 5.36 1.50
C ARG A 128 -15.44 3.87 1.20
N ALA A 129 -16.56 3.45 0.60
CA ALA A 129 -16.84 2.05 0.31
C ALA A 129 -15.64 1.36 -0.38
N HIS A 130 -15.25 0.20 0.16
CA HIS A 130 -14.11 -0.62 -0.29
C HIS A 130 -12.73 0.03 -0.12
N GLY A 131 -12.58 0.95 0.83
CA GLY A 131 -11.31 1.65 1.08
C GLY A 131 -10.93 2.64 -0.03
N LEU A 132 -11.86 2.98 -0.92
CA LEU A 132 -11.56 3.86 -2.06
C LEU A 132 -11.49 5.32 -1.65
N THR A 133 -10.44 6.02 -2.08
CA THR A 133 -10.37 7.50 -2.07
C THR A 133 -11.01 8.08 -3.35
N PRO A 134 -11.28 9.40 -3.39
CA PRO A 134 -11.63 10.10 -4.63
C PRO A 134 -10.67 9.80 -5.79
N LEU A 135 -9.35 9.85 -5.53
CA LEU A 135 -8.32 9.63 -6.55
C LEU A 135 -8.41 8.22 -7.14
N MET A 136 -8.57 7.24 -6.26
CA MET A 136 -8.79 5.83 -6.63
C MET A 136 -10.05 5.64 -7.49
N ARG A 137 -11.17 6.25 -7.09
CA ARG A 137 -12.42 6.16 -7.85
C ARG A 137 -12.31 6.83 -9.21
N ALA A 138 -11.67 7.99 -9.30
CA ALA A 138 -11.45 8.71 -10.57
C ALA A 138 -10.56 7.89 -11.52
N ALA A 139 -9.51 7.27 -11.00
CA ALA A 139 -8.63 6.38 -11.73
C ALA A 139 -9.36 5.13 -12.25
N LEU A 140 -10.17 4.48 -11.40
CA LEU A 140 -11.00 3.32 -11.79
C LEU A 140 -12.00 3.67 -12.90
N SER A 141 -12.63 4.84 -12.82
CA SER A 141 -13.59 5.33 -13.79
C SER A 141 -12.96 5.91 -15.07
N ALA A 142 -11.63 5.80 -15.22
CA ALA A 142 -10.88 6.31 -16.38
C ALA A 142 -11.00 7.83 -16.61
N GLN A 143 -11.28 8.61 -15.56
CA GLN A 143 -11.49 10.06 -15.64
C GLN A 143 -10.17 10.83 -15.42
N ALA A 144 -9.29 10.81 -16.42
CA ALA A 144 -7.94 11.40 -16.32
C ALA A 144 -7.95 12.90 -15.92
N GLY A 145 -8.97 13.66 -16.30
CA GLY A 145 -9.12 15.07 -15.87
C GLY A 145 -9.30 15.21 -14.36
N LEU A 146 -10.14 14.38 -13.75
CA LEU A 146 -10.31 14.37 -12.29
C LEU A 146 -9.07 13.84 -11.57
N VAL A 147 -8.38 12.84 -12.15
CA VAL A 147 -7.10 12.35 -11.60
C VAL A 147 -6.06 13.47 -11.57
N ALA A 148 -5.89 14.21 -12.66
CA ALA A 148 -4.97 15.35 -12.69
C ALA A 148 -5.32 16.41 -11.65
N GLU A 149 -6.60 16.74 -11.52
CA GLU A 149 -7.06 17.74 -10.56
C GLU A 149 -6.84 17.29 -9.10
N LEU A 150 -7.18 16.05 -8.76
CA LEU A 150 -6.98 15.50 -7.41
C LEU A 150 -5.50 15.45 -7.03
N VAL A 151 -4.63 15.08 -7.96
CA VAL A 151 -3.17 15.13 -7.77
C VAL A 151 -2.68 16.56 -7.53
N GLN A 152 -3.20 17.55 -8.28
CA GLN A 152 -2.86 18.96 -8.09
C GLN A 152 -3.31 19.50 -6.73
N LEU A 153 -4.42 18.99 -6.20
CA LEU A 153 -4.93 19.31 -4.86
C LEU A 153 -4.18 18.59 -3.73
N GLY A 154 -3.18 17.76 -4.07
CA GLY A 154 -2.32 17.09 -3.11
C GLY A 154 -2.91 15.81 -2.51
N ALA A 155 -3.85 15.15 -3.20
CA ALA A 155 -4.34 13.84 -2.78
C ALA A 155 -3.19 12.83 -2.66
N ASP A 156 -3.17 12.04 -1.60
CA ASP A 156 -2.11 11.08 -1.32
C ASP A 156 -2.14 9.90 -2.32
N LEU A 157 -1.00 9.65 -2.95
CA LEU A 157 -0.79 8.60 -3.95
C LEU A 157 -0.58 7.22 -3.31
N HIS A 158 -0.21 7.18 -2.03
CA HIS A 158 0.24 5.97 -1.32
C HIS A 158 -0.86 5.25 -0.55
N ILE A 159 -2.06 5.84 -0.45
CA ILE A 159 -3.21 5.19 0.18
C ILE A 159 -3.53 3.90 -0.59
N ARG A 160 -3.93 2.87 0.16
CA ARG A 160 -4.34 1.56 -0.35
C ARG A 160 -5.78 1.27 0.02
N ASN A 161 -6.52 0.70 -0.92
CA ASN A 161 -7.89 0.24 -0.67
C ASN A 161 -7.89 -1.07 0.13
N ASP A 162 -9.08 -1.64 0.38
CA ASP A 162 -9.23 -2.87 1.18
C ASP A 162 -8.51 -4.11 0.56
N ASP A 163 -8.20 -4.07 -0.74
CA ASP A 163 -7.45 -5.12 -1.47
C ASP A 163 -5.94 -4.82 -1.54
N GLY A 164 -5.48 -3.73 -0.93
CA GLY A 164 -4.11 -3.26 -0.99
C GLY A 164 -3.75 -2.50 -2.27
N ASN A 165 -4.73 -2.19 -3.12
CA ASN A 165 -4.51 -1.53 -4.41
C ASN A 165 -4.40 -0.01 -4.22
N THR A 166 -3.46 0.61 -4.94
CA THR A 166 -3.31 2.08 -5.04
C THR A 166 -4.13 2.66 -6.19
N ALA A 167 -4.09 3.98 -6.38
CA ALA A 167 -4.72 4.64 -7.54
C ALA A 167 -4.18 4.13 -8.89
N LEU A 168 -2.89 3.79 -8.98
CA LEU A 168 -2.30 3.25 -10.22
C LEU A 168 -2.89 1.89 -10.59
N TRP A 169 -3.09 1.02 -9.61
CA TRP A 169 -3.80 -0.25 -9.81
C TRP A 169 -5.15 -0.03 -10.44
N LEU A 170 -5.92 0.90 -9.91
CA LEU A 170 -7.26 1.17 -10.37
C LEU A 170 -7.29 1.85 -11.75
N ALA A 171 -6.28 2.67 -12.09
CA ALA A 171 -6.10 3.15 -13.46
C ALA A 171 -5.83 1.99 -14.44
N CYS A 172 -5.03 1.00 -14.02
CA CYS A 172 -4.79 -0.21 -14.81
C CYS A 172 -6.06 -1.07 -14.94
N VAL A 173 -6.89 -1.17 -13.89
CA VAL A 173 -8.19 -1.85 -13.93
C VAL A 173 -9.16 -1.13 -14.87
N GLY A 174 -9.30 0.19 -14.74
CA GLY A 174 -10.11 1.04 -15.60
C GLY A 174 -9.60 1.15 -17.04
N GLY A 175 -8.34 0.80 -17.29
CA GLY A 175 -7.73 0.77 -18.62
C GLY A 175 -7.34 2.16 -19.16
N SER A 176 -7.15 3.15 -18.29
CA SER A 176 -6.82 4.52 -18.69
C SER A 176 -5.31 4.78 -18.66
N GLU A 177 -4.67 4.74 -19.84
CA GLU A 177 -3.24 5.07 -19.98
C GLU A 177 -2.94 6.51 -19.55
N ASP A 178 -3.86 7.44 -19.79
CA ASP A 178 -3.69 8.84 -19.40
C ASP A 178 -3.72 9.04 -17.88
N ALA A 179 -4.66 8.40 -17.19
CA ALA A 179 -4.72 8.45 -15.72
C ALA A 179 -3.47 7.82 -15.10
N ALA A 180 -3.03 6.66 -15.62
CA ALA A 180 -1.81 6.00 -15.18
C ALA A 180 -0.57 6.90 -15.41
N ARG A 181 -0.48 7.54 -16.58
CA ARG A 181 0.61 8.48 -16.89
C ARG A 181 0.68 9.62 -15.89
N ILE A 182 -0.45 10.26 -15.59
CA ILE A 182 -0.51 11.37 -14.62
C ILE A 182 -0.01 10.92 -13.25
N LEU A 183 -0.44 9.74 -12.78
CA LEU A 183 -0.01 9.21 -11.48
C LEU A 183 1.50 8.91 -11.45
N VAL A 184 2.04 8.36 -12.53
CA VAL A 184 3.48 8.11 -12.67
C VAL A 184 4.29 9.40 -12.72
N GLU A 185 3.83 10.41 -13.46
CA GLU A 185 4.44 11.74 -13.49
C GLU A 185 4.38 12.43 -12.12
N ALA A 186 3.39 12.11 -11.29
CA ALA A 186 3.26 12.58 -9.92
C ALA A 186 4.13 11.82 -8.91
N GLY A 187 4.87 10.80 -9.34
CA GLY A 187 5.81 10.05 -8.50
C GLY A 187 5.18 8.89 -7.71
N ILE A 188 4.03 8.35 -8.16
CA ILE A 188 3.51 7.12 -7.56
C ILE A 188 4.51 5.97 -7.72
N ASP A 189 4.61 5.11 -6.70
CA ASP A 189 5.39 3.88 -6.80
C ASP A 189 4.79 2.96 -7.88
N LEU A 190 5.57 2.72 -8.94
CA LEU A 190 5.17 1.95 -10.11
C LEU A 190 5.10 0.44 -9.81
N ASP A 191 5.91 -0.02 -8.86
CA ASP A 191 6.07 -1.43 -8.49
C ASP A 191 5.33 -1.77 -7.18
N ASN A 192 4.39 -0.91 -6.79
CA ASN A 192 3.57 -1.11 -5.62
C ASN A 192 2.85 -2.47 -5.67
N ARG A 193 2.72 -3.07 -4.48
CA ARG A 193 2.15 -4.41 -4.32
C ARG A 193 0.83 -4.37 -3.57
N ASN A 194 -0.14 -5.11 -4.09
CA ASN A 194 -1.40 -5.35 -3.40
C ASN A 194 -1.26 -6.44 -2.31
N LEU A 195 -2.36 -6.84 -1.66
CA LEU A 195 -2.30 -7.77 -0.53
C LEU A 195 -1.79 -9.18 -0.87
N VAL A 196 -1.83 -9.59 -2.14
CA VAL A 196 -1.26 -10.87 -2.61
C VAL A 196 0.15 -10.73 -3.18
N GLY A 197 0.76 -9.55 -3.00
CA GLY A 197 2.09 -9.26 -3.53
C GLY A 197 2.15 -9.02 -5.03
N ALA A 198 1.01 -8.95 -5.73
CA ALA A 198 0.99 -8.68 -7.15
C ALA A 198 1.34 -7.21 -7.43
N THR A 199 1.93 -6.91 -8.59
CA THR A 199 2.14 -5.54 -9.10
C THR A 199 1.14 -5.18 -10.22
N CYS A 200 1.03 -3.89 -10.56
CA CYS A 200 0.22 -3.43 -11.69
C CYS A 200 0.59 -4.15 -13.00
N LEU A 201 1.89 -4.38 -13.21
CA LEU A 201 2.40 -5.09 -14.39
C LEU A 201 1.93 -6.55 -14.44
N MET A 202 1.94 -7.26 -13.31
CA MET A 202 1.42 -8.63 -13.21
C MET A 202 -0.07 -8.69 -13.54
N TYR A 203 -0.85 -7.73 -13.05
CA TYR A 203 -2.27 -7.64 -13.38
C TYR A 203 -2.50 -7.36 -14.87
N CYS A 204 -1.77 -6.43 -15.49
CA CYS A 204 -1.92 -6.19 -16.92
C CYS A 204 -1.55 -7.41 -17.76
N ALA A 205 -0.58 -8.22 -17.30
CA ALA A 205 -0.23 -9.47 -17.96
C ALA A 205 -1.36 -10.51 -17.87
N SER A 206 -1.91 -10.73 -16.67
CA SER A 206 -2.98 -11.71 -16.42
C SER A 206 -4.34 -11.29 -16.97
N ALA A 207 -4.64 -9.99 -16.98
CA ALA A 207 -5.86 -9.43 -17.57
C ALA A 207 -5.78 -9.29 -19.10
N GLY A 208 -4.63 -9.60 -19.72
CA GLY A 208 -4.45 -9.52 -21.17
C GLY A 208 -4.53 -8.09 -21.71
N LYS A 209 -3.91 -7.12 -21.03
CA LYS A 209 -3.90 -5.69 -21.38
C LYS A 209 -2.54 -5.25 -21.95
N PRO A 210 -2.17 -5.65 -23.18
CA PRO A 210 -0.82 -5.45 -23.72
C PRO A 210 -0.44 -3.98 -23.91
N ALA A 211 -1.40 -3.10 -24.20
CA ALA A 211 -1.13 -1.66 -24.36
C ALA A 211 -0.67 -1.03 -23.04
N MET A 212 -1.44 -1.19 -21.97
CA MET A 212 -1.07 -0.73 -20.62
C MET A 212 0.21 -1.41 -20.12
N LEU A 213 0.36 -2.72 -20.35
CA LEU A 213 1.58 -3.47 -20.00
C LEU A 213 2.82 -2.84 -20.66
N ALA A 214 2.75 -2.52 -21.95
CA ALA A 214 3.84 -1.87 -22.68
C ALA A 214 4.15 -0.48 -22.11
N ARG A 215 3.15 0.28 -21.67
CA ARG A 215 3.35 1.57 -20.99
C ARG A 215 4.07 1.43 -19.66
N LEU A 216 3.61 0.51 -18.80
CA LEU A 216 4.25 0.26 -17.51
C LEU A 216 5.72 -0.14 -17.69
N LEU A 217 6.03 -1.01 -18.66
CA LEU A 217 7.42 -1.36 -19.00
C LEU A 217 8.22 -0.15 -19.50
N ALA A 218 7.62 0.71 -20.31
CA ALA A 218 8.28 1.92 -20.82
C ALA A 218 8.54 2.95 -19.71
N TRP A 219 7.71 2.98 -18.66
CA TRP A 219 7.93 3.79 -17.46
C TRP A 219 8.89 3.17 -16.45
N GLY A 220 9.37 1.94 -16.71
CA GLY A 220 10.40 1.30 -15.90
C GLY A 220 9.89 0.31 -14.85
N ALA A 221 8.65 -0.18 -14.95
CA ALA A 221 8.12 -1.18 -14.03
C ALA A 221 8.99 -2.45 -14.08
N ASP A 222 9.34 -3.00 -12.91
CA ASP A 222 10.21 -4.17 -12.83
C ASP A 222 9.42 -5.48 -13.16
N PRO A 223 9.73 -6.13 -14.30
CA PRO A 223 9.07 -7.37 -14.70
C PRO A 223 9.56 -8.61 -13.94
N LEU A 224 10.59 -8.47 -13.09
CA LEU A 224 11.26 -9.57 -12.42
C LEU A 224 10.73 -9.81 -11.01
N LEU A 225 9.96 -8.87 -10.45
CA LEU A 225 9.32 -9.03 -9.15
C LEU A 225 8.40 -10.26 -9.17
N THR A 226 8.29 -10.92 -8.01
CA THR A 226 7.40 -12.05 -7.77
C THR A 226 6.30 -11.67 -6.79
N ASN A 227 5.12 -12.27 -6.98
CA ASN A 227 4.05 -12.22 -5.99
C ASN A 227 4.27 -13.30 -4.91
N GLN A 228 3.28 -13.50 -4.03
CA GLN A 228 3.35 -14.51 -2.95
C GLN A 228 3.37 -15.96 -3.46
N ASP A 229 3.02 -16.21 -4.72
CA ASP A 229 3.05 -17.53 -5.36
C ASP A 229 4.34 -17.74 -6.21
N ASP A 230 5.36 -16.91 -6.00
CA ASP A 230 6.59 -16.87 -6.79
C ASP A 230 6.38 -16.61 -8.30
N ALA A 231 5.20 -16.14 -8.71
CA ALA A 231 4.87 -15.85 -10.10
C ALA A 231 5.31 -14.43 -10.47
N ARG A 232 5.99 -14.30 -11.62
CA ARG A 232 6.32 -13.01 -12.24
C ARG A 232 5.27 -12.63 -13.27
N ALA A 233 5.33 -11.39 -13.77
CA ALA A 233 4.43 -10.94 -14.83
C ALA A 233 4.45 -11.85 -16.07
N VAL A 234 5.63 -12.40 -16.45
CA VAL A 234 5.75 -13.30 -17.62
C VAL A 234 5.02 -14.63 -17.41
N ASP A 235 5.01 -15.14 -16.18
CA ASP A 235 4.39 -16.42 -15.82
C ASP A 235 2.85 -16.30 -15.83
N LEU A 236 2.35 -15.07 -15.67
CA LEU A 236 0.93 -14.74 -15.65
C LEU A 236 0.37 -14.27 -17.00
N ALA A 237 1.18 -14.22 -18.07
CA ALA A 237 0.76 -13.65 -19.35
C ALA A 237 -0.42 -14.41 -19.99
N ALA A 238 -1.60 -13.78 -20.05
CA ALA A 238 -2.81 -14.39 -20.60
C ALA A 238 -2.90 -14.35 -22.14
N THR A 239 -2.11 -13.49 -22.79
CA THR A 239 -2.10 -13.34 -24.26
C THR A 239 -0.69 -13.49 -24.83
N ARG A 240 -0.62 -13.82 -26.13
CA ARG A 240 0.66 -13.93 -26.85
C ARG A 240 1.38 -12.59 -26.87
N GLU A 241 0.64 -11.50 -27.02
CA GLU A 241 1.15 -10.14 -27.06
C GLU A 241 1.81 -9.76 -25.72
N CYS A 242 1.15 -10.04 -24.58
CA CYS A 242 1.74 -9.84 -23.26
C CYS A 242 3.01 -10.69 -23.08
N LEU A 243 2.97 -11.97 -23.48
CA LEU A 243 4.13 -12.86 -23.41
C LEU A 243 5.29 -12.36 -24.27
N HIS A 244 5.01 -11.82 -25.45
CA HIS A 244 6.03 -11.25 -26.33
C HIS A 244 6.69 -10.00 -25.74
N LEU A 245 5.92 -9.13 -25.08
CA LEU A 245 6.44 -7.95 -24.40
C LEU A 245 7.33 -8.30 -23.19
N LEU A 246 7.03 -9.41 -22.50
CA LEU A 246 7.73 -9.84 -21.28
C LEU A 246 8.87 -10.86 -21.55
N ARG A 247 8.92 -11.47 -22.73
CA ARG A 247 10.01 -12.42 -23.07
C ARG A 247 11.41 -11.82 -23.03
N PRO A 248 11.66 -10.61 -23.54
CA PRO A 248 12.99 -10.01 -23.52
C PRO A 248 13.52 -9.78 -22.10
N THR A 249 12.63 -9.53 -21.15
CA THR A 249 12.99 -9.23 -19.76
C THR A 249 13.36 -10.50 -18.98
N ALA A 250 12.77 -11.64 -19.33
CA ALA A 250 13.14 -12.94 -18.76
C ALA A 250 14.53 -13.46 -19.21
N ARG A 251 15.04 -13.07 -20.39
CA ARG A 251 16.31 -13.57 -20.94
C ARG A 251 17.56 -12.91 -20.35
N ARG A 252 17.49 -11.64 -19.92
CA ARG A 252 18.65 -10.94 -19.34
C ARG A 252 19.18 -11.63 -18.08
N LEU A 253 18.30 -12.20 -17.26
CA LEU A 253 18.70 -12.92 -16.04
C LEU A 253 19.45 -14.24 -16.33
N SER A 254 19.08 -14.95 -17.40
CA SER A 254 19.78 -16.20 -17.76
C SER A 254 21.19 -15.96 -18.29
N GLU A 255 21.49 -14.74 -18.74
CA GLU A 255 22.81 -14.36 -19.26
C GLU A 255 23.72 -13.72 -18.18
N GLU A 256 23.14 -13.21 -17.08
CA GLU A 256 23.87 -12.54 -15.99
C GLU A 256 24.21 -13.46 -14.80
N MET A 257 23.74 -14.71 -14.77
CA MET A 257 24.16 -15.69 -13.77
C MET A 257 25.31 -16.57 -14.30
N PRO A 258 26.58 -16.36 -13.88
CA PRO A 258 27.68 -17.24 -14.27
C PRO A 258 27.52 -18.62 -13.64
N SER A 259 27.98 -19.63 -14.39
CA SER A 259 27.92 -21.06 -14.09
C SER A 259 28.72 -21.48 -12.86
#